data_AF-A0A9F2RE88-F1
#
_entry.id   AF-A0A9F2RE88-F1
#
_cell.length_a   1.000
_cell.length_b   1.000
_cell.length_c   1.000
_cell.angle_alpha   90.00
_cell.angle_beta   90.00
_cell.angle_gamma   90.00
#
_symmetry.space_group_name_H-M   'P 1'
#
loop_
_entity.id
_entity.type
_entity.pdbx_description
1 polymer ?
#
loop_
_entity_poly.entity_id
_entity_poly.type
_entity_poly.pdbx_seq_one_letter_code
_entity_poly.pdbx_strand_id
1 'polypeptide(L)'
;MKTKSSAHKTENTHRFLTFSERLSNVNIDVIHRIDRTGSYAEEVETYFHEGLEKWRELNLTRHFVTFYRQVVNKCQSFNQIVYYQNDIVKSLKTHLQVKNSLAFQPLLDLVVQLARDLQTDFYPHFQDFFLCITSLLDTQDTELLEWAFTSLSYLYKYLWRLMVKDMSNIYGLYSTLLAHRKQHIRNFAAESFTFLMRKVSDKNALLNLMFLDLGEHPEKVEGVGQLIFEMCKGVRNMFHSCAEKAILLVLKKMGPVTETEVILPWVSVGEVCKHMAQSAARYIYREHFDVFFRCLQESVFQLQEKITKDNCCEASEQMERLLQVYLTIAEYARGSKISQSEEVCKTLTKIIDTSDLTVPCCDTLLKVISILLLDENVLLPDSLVKETVEKVFRGGFEWCSVLDFSKAMFLMKQFEKQFLPSLLEYIEYCIYGDDAVIQEEALAVLSGLILKKAEPPSIGSMAFEKYPLVFTESAKGLSRRYLRNKKMEEKEQKTVLDHILSCIRLPRSRNTADLSQPWAALVVLPHIRPLVKEKITPAIASFSESLLAALDKGQFCKGNLFVACQAVSTLLSLVESLEILDTLPVERIKTLLMYVY
;
A
#
# COMPACT_ATOMS: atom_id res chain seq x y z
N MET A 1 -0.84 18.21 12.32
CA MET A 1 -2.08 18.85 12.85
C MET A 1 -2.07 18.69 14.36
N LYS A 2 -2.20 19.79 15.14
CA LYS A 2 -2.33 19.71 16.61
C LYS A 2 -3.60 18.92 16.95
N THR A 3 -3.47 17.87 17.77
CA THR A 3 -4.60 17.14 18.35
C THR A 3 -5.43 18.11 19.19
N LYS A 4 -6.69 18.34 18.81
CA LYS A 4 -7.59 19.20 19.57
C LYS A 4 -7.87 18.57 20.95
N SER A 5 -7.75 19.38 22.00
CA SER A 5 -8.04 19.00 23.39
C SER A 5 -9.46 18.42 23.53
N SER A 6 -9.57 17.23 24.12
CA SER A 6 -10.85 16.58 24.46
C SER A 6 -11.45 17.10 25.77
N ALA A 7 -10.73 17.92 26.53
CA ALA A 7 -11.09 18.32 27.89
C ALA A 7 -12.40 19.15 27.97
N HIS A 8 -12.73 19.91 26.92
CA HIS A 8 -13.97 20.72 26.89
C HIS A 8 -15.19 19.99 26.31
N LYS A 9 -15.08 18.71 25.94
CA LYS A 9 -16.20 17.97 25.33
C LYS A 9 -17.31 17.62 26.32
N THR A 10 -17.02 17.62 27.63
CA THR A 10 -17.91 17.12 28.69
C THR A 10 -18.75 18.20 29.38
N GLU A 11 -18.37 19.49 29.31
CA GLU A 11 -19.03 20.55 30.08
C GLU A 11 -20.07 21.36 29.28
N ASN A 12 -19.96 21.43 27.95
CA ASN A 12 -20.87 22.23 27.12
C ASN A 12 -21.89 21.36 26.37
N THR A 13 -23.17 21.46 26.75
CA THR A 13 -24.30 20.75 26.15
C THR A 13 -24.52 21.11 24.68
N HIS A 14 -24.30 22.37 24.29
CA HIS A 14 -24.47 22.85 22.93
C HIS A 14 -23.14 23.25 22.32
N ARG A 15 -22.56 22.34 21.53
CA ARG A 15 -21.29 22.56 20.84
C ARG A 15 -21.49 22.63 19.34
N PHE A 16 -20.73 23.51 18.70
CA PHE A 16 -20.58 23.47 17.26
C PHE A 16 -19.86 22.17 16.87
N LEU A 17 -20.50 21.38 16.01
CA LEU A 17 -19.89 20.25 15.33
C LEU A 17 -19.60 20.67 13.90
N THR A 18 -18.36 20.50 13.48
CA THR A 18 -17.96 20.67 12.08
C THR A 18 -18.72 19.68 11.19
N PHE A 19 -18.82 19.97 9.89
CA PHE A 19 -19.42 19.06 8.92
C PHE A 19 -18.83 17.64 9.01
N SER A 20 -17.49 17.52 9.11
CA SER A 20 -16.81 16.23 9.25
C SER A 20 -17.17 15.50 10.55
N GLU A 21 -17.32 16.20 11.68
CA GLU A 21 -17.72 15.59 12.95
C GLU A 21 -19.20 15.15 12.95
N ARG A 22 -20.08 15.90 12.28
CA ARG A 22 -21.48 15.49 12.10
C ARG A 22 -21.56 14.26 11.22
N LEU A 23 -20.83 14.28 10.10
CA LEU A 23 -20.75 13.17 9.15
C LEU A 23 -20.23 11.88 9.78
N SER A 24 -19.24 11.96 10.68
CA SER A 24 -18.75 10.79 11.41
C SER A 24 -19.75 10.19 12.40
N ASN A 25 -20.79 10.96 12.78
CA ASN A 25 -21.85 10.48 13.67
C ASN A 25 -23.06 9.92 12.91
N VAL A 26 -23.16 10.15 11.60
CA VAL A 26 -24.22 9.59 10.76
C VAL A 26 -24.05 8.07 10.72
N ASN A 27 -25.11 7.34 11.08
CA ASN A 27 -25.13 5.87 11.07
C ASN A 27 -26.21 5.38 10.11
N ILE A 28 -25.85 4.84 8.95
CA ILE A 28 -26.79 4.39 7.92
C ILE A 28 -27.12 2.90 8.03
N ASP A 29 -26.49 2.21 8.98
CA ASP A 29 -26.70 0.80 9.27
C ASP A 29 -28.05 0.54 9.95
N VAL A 30 -29.09 0.57 9.12
CA VAL A 30 -30.48 0.29 9.48
C VAL A 30 -30.68 -1.15 9.97
N ILE A 31 -29.77 -2.08 9.66
CA ILE A 31 -29.92 -3.50 9.98
C ILE A 31 -29.60 -3.78 11.45
N HIS A 32 -28.66 -3.03 12.02
CA HIS A 32 -28.28 -3.15 13.43
C HIS A 32 -29.00 -2.14 14.33
N ARG A 33 -29.86 -1.26 13.78
CA ARG A 33 -30.73 -0.38 14.58
C ARG A 33 -31.76 -1.23 15.33
N ILE A 34 -31.70 -1.19 16.67
CA ILE A 34 -32.71 -1.78 17.53
C ILE A 34 -33.97 -0.93 17.42
N ASP A 35 -35.02 -1.49 16.84
CA ASP A 35 -36.33 -0.86 16.82
C ASP A 35 -36.92 -0.90 18.23
N ARG A 36 -36.85 0.25 18.93
CA ARG A 36 -37.42 0.43 20.27
C ARG A 36 -38.90 0.84 20.23
N THR A 37 -39.48 0.96 19.04
CA THR A 37 -40.86 1.45 18.83
C THR A 37 -41.93 0.36 18.94
N GLY A 38 -41.55 -0.88 19.29
CA GLY A 38 -42.49 -1.89 19.79
C GLY A 38 -43.28 -2.59 18.69
N SER A 39 -42.82 -3.79 18.30
CA SER A 39 -43.57 -4.73 17.46
C SER A 39 -44.69 -5.46 18.24
N TYR A 40 -45.51 -4.72 18.99
CA TYR A 40 -46.68 -5.26 19.71
C TYR A 40 -47.97 -4.47 19.47
N ALA A 41 -48.04 -3.67 18.39
CA ALA A 41 -49.34 -3.28 17.85
C ALA A 41 -49.74 -4.32 16.80
N GLU A 42 -50.53 -5.32 17.19
CA GLU A 42 -51.10 -6.34 16.31
C GLU A 42 -52.15 -5.78 15.31
N GLU A 43 -52.32 -4.45 15.24
CA GLU A 43 -53.38 -3.77 14.49
C GLU A 43 -52.87 -2.55 13.68
N VAL A 44 -51.77 -2.67 12.92
CA VAL A 44 -51.45 -1.66 11.89
C VAL A 44 -52.14 -2.05 10.58
N GLU A 45 -53.17 -1.32 10.18
CA GLU A 45 -53.87 -1.56 8.90
C GLU A 45 -52.93 -1.32 7.70
N THR A 46 -52.15 -0.23 7.69
CA THR A 46 -51.09 0.04 6.70
C THR A 46 -49.97 0.86 7.29
N TYR A 47 -48.71 0.56 6.94
CA TYR A 47 -47.56 1.30 7.44
C TYR A 47 -47.49 2.72 6.86
N PHE A 48 -47.94 2.90 5.62
CA PHE A 48 -47.98 4.20 4.97
C PHE A 48 -48.96 5.16 5.64
N HIS A 49 -50.17 4.70 6.02
CA HIS A 49 -51.14 5.57 6.69
C HIS A 49 -50.66 5.98 8.08
N GLU A 50 -50.12 5.03 8.86
CA GLU A 50 -49.55 5.31 10.17
C GLU A 50 -48.39 6.32 10.08
N GLY A 51 -47.48 6.12 9.11
CA GLY A 51 -46.41 7.08 8.82
C GLY A 51 -46.96 8.46 8.44
N LEU A 52 -48.05 8.51 7.68
CA LEU A 52 -48.67 9.77 7.25
C LEU A 52 -49.26 10.55 8.44
N GLU A 53 -49.98 9.87 9.34
CA GLU A 53 -50.53 10.50 10.55
C GLU A 53 -49.42 10.95 11.52
N LYS A 54 -48.37 10.14 11.68
CA LYS A 54 -47.19 10.54 12.44
C LYS A 54 -46.58 11.84 11.90
N TRP A 55 -46.35 11.92 10.59
CA TRP A 55 -45.73 13.11 9.99
C TRP A 55 -46.66 14.31 9.91
N ARG A 56 -47.99 14.10 9.91
CA ARG A 56 -48.98 15.16 10.08
C ARG A 56 -48.81 15.92 11.38
N GLU A 57 -48.44 15.24 12.46
CA GLU A 57 -48.16 15.87 13.76
C GLU A 57 -46.77 16.51 13.82
N LEU A 58 -45.76 15.88 13.18
CA LEU A 58 -44.36 16.30 13.30
C LEU A 58 -43.90 17.36 12.29
N ASN A 59 -44.53 17.45 11.10
CA ASN A 59 -44.09 18.35 10.03
C ASN A 59 -45.23 19.24 9.52
N LEU A 60 -45.12 20.55 9.75
CA LEU A 60 -46.13 21.55 9.35
C LEU A 60 -45.69 22.38 8.13
N THR A 61 -44.70 21.90 7.37
CA THR A 61 -44.16 22.66 6.23
C THR A 61 -45.16 22.72 5.07
N ARG A 62 -45.14 23.81 4.30
CA ARG A 62 -46.05 24.02 3.16
C ARG A 62 -46.02 22.86 2.17
N HIS A 63 -44.84 22.35 1.84
CA HIS A 63 -44.68 21.23 0.90
C HIS A 63 -45.31 19.95 1.43
N PHE A 64 -45.08 19.61 2.71
CA PHE A 64 -45.69 18.43 3.32
C PHE A 64 -47.22 18.57 3.42
N VAL A 65 -47.74 19.71 3.87
CA VAL A 65 -49.20 19.94 3.96
C VAL A 65 -49.87 19.83 2.59
N THR A 66 -49.20 20.29 1.52
CA THR A 66 -49.72 20.17 0.15
C THR A 66 -49.74 18.72 -0.29
N PHE A 67 -48.68 17.97 -0.02
CA PHE A 67 -48.61 16.53 -0.27
C PHE A 67 -49.71 15.76 0.51
N TYR A 68 -49.82 15.98 1.81
CA TYR A 68 -50.78 15.33 2.70
C TYR A 68 -52.23 15.45 2.17
N ARG A 69 -52.65 16.67 1.79
CA ARG A 69 -53.99 16.93 1.25
C ARG A 69 -54.28 16.14 -0.03
N GLN A 70 -53.27 15.80 -0.81
CA GLN A 70 -53.42 15.04 -2.05
C GLN A 70 -53.58 13.54 -1.82
N VAL A 71 -53.05 13.00 -0.70
CA VAL A 71 -52.94 11.56 -0.47
C VAL A 71 -53.80 11.03 0.67
N VAL A 72 -54.18 11.85 1.65
CA VAL A 72 -54.89 11.40 2.87
C VAL A 72 -56.16 10.59 2.60
N ASN A 73 -56.94 10.97 1.58
CA ASN A 73 -58.19 10.28 1.23
C ASN A 73 -57.97 9.06 0.31
N LYS A 74 -56.70 8.72 0.02
CA LYS A 74 -56.32 7.65 -0.92
C LYS A 74 -55.56 6.51 -0.24
N CYS A 75 -55.30 6.60 1.06
CA CYS A 75 -54.42 5.67 1.75
C CYS A 75 -54.96 5.20 3.12
N GLN A 76 -56.25 5.34 3.39
CA GLN A 76 -56.83 4.99 4.70
C GLN A 76 -56.88 3.48 4.93
N SER A 77 -56.87 2.68 3.86
CA SER A 77 -56.78 1.22 3.93
C SER A 77 -55.87 0.66 2.86
N PHE A 78 -55.41 -0.58 3.04
CA PHE A 78 -54.52 -1.25 2.10
C PHE A 78 -55.10 -1.31 0.68
N ASN A 79 -56.40 -1.63 0.56
CA ASN A 79 -57.10 -1.67 -0.73
C ASN A 79 -57.09 -0.32 -1.45
N GLN A 80 -57.20 0.79 -0.70
CA GLN A 80 -57.08 2.11 -1.29
C GLN A 80 -55.66 2.40 -1.77
N ILE A 81 -54.63 2.02 -1.01
CA ILE A 81 -53.23 2.19 -1.42
C ILE A 81 -52.96 1.43 -2.72
N VAL A 82 -53.42 0.18 -2.84
CA VAL A 82 -53.27 -0.62 -4.06
C VAL A 82 -54.01 0.03 -5.24
N TYR A 83 -55.26 0.48 -5.04
CA TYR A 83 -56.07 1.09 -6.10
C TYR A 83 -55.48 2.43 -6.58
N TYR A 84 -55.03 3.29 -5.65
CA TYR A 84 -54.50 4.63 -5.93
C TYR A 84 -52.97 4.67 -6.02
N GLN A 85 -52.29 3.53 -6.14
CA GLN A 85 -50.82 3.46 -6.09
C GLN A 85 -50.14 4.46 -7.04
N ASN A 86 -50.62 4.56 -8.27
CA ASN A 86 -50.05 5.44 -9.29
C ASN A 86 -50.18 6.92 -8.90
N ASP A 87 -51.28 7.30 -8.28
CA ASP A 87 -51.51 8.67 -7.81
C ASP A 87 -50.60 9.01 -6.63
N ILE A 88 -50.47 8.09 -5.68
CA ILE A 88 -49.61 8.27 -4.50
C ILE A 88 -48.15 8.36 -4.94
N VAL A 89 -47.70 7.44 -5.81
CA VAL A 89 -46.35 7.42 -6.38
C VAL A 89 -46.06 8.72 -7.13
N LYS A 90 -46.98 9.17 -8.00
CA LYS A 90 -46.82 10.43 -8.75
C LYS A 90 -46.73 11.63 -7.81
N SER A 91 -47.54 11.66 -6.75
CA SER A 91 -47.50 12.72 -5.74
C SER A 91 -46.14 12.75 -5.03
N LEU A 92 -45.69 11.61 -4.50
CA LEU A 92 -44.39 11.49 -3.83
C LEU A 92 -43.23 11.94 -4.73
N LYS A 93 -43.19 11.47 -5.99
CA LYS A 93 -42.17 11.88 -6.97
C LYS A 93 -42.18 13.38 -7.21
N THR A 94 -43.37 13.97 -7.38
CA THR A 94 -43.52 15.41 -7.64
C THR A 94 -42.98 16.24 -6.47
N HIS A 95 -43.31 15.87 -5.23
CA HIS A 95 -42.88 16.61 -4.04
C HIS A 95 -41.41 16.37 -3.66
N LEU A 96 -40.85 15.20 -3.97
CA LEU A 96 -39.41 14.92 -3.81
C LEU A 96 -38.54 15.74 -4.79
N GLN A 97 -39.08 16.13 -5.94
CA GLN A 97 -38.36 16.94 -6.92
C GLN A 97 -38.41 18.45 -6.62
N VAL A 98 -39.13 18.87 -5.58
CA VAL A 98 -39.17 20.28 -5.16
C VAL A 98 -37.84 20.67 -4.52
N LYS A 99 -37.13 21.61 -5.16
CA LYS A 99 -35.84 22.11 -4.67
C LYS A 99 -35.96 22.73 -3.28
N ASN A 100 -34.99 22.44 -2.41
CA ASN A 100 -34.88 22.99 -1.04
C ASN A 100 -36.14 22.76 -0.18
N SER A 101 -36.82 21.63 -0.38
CA SER A 101 -37.99 21.29 0.41
C SER A 101 -37.63 20.90 1.84
N LEU A 102 -38.26 21.53 2.83
CA LEU A 102 -38.16 21.11 4.24
C LEU A 102 -38.99 19.86 4.57
N ALA A 103 -39.62 19.26 3.55
CA ALA A 103 -40.42 18.04 3.67
C ALA A 103 -39.64 16.77 3.25
N PHE A 104 -38.34 16.84 2.98
CA PHE A 104 -37.60 15.65 2.54
C PHE A 104 -37.64 14.50 3.55
N GLN A 105 -37.47 14.78 4.84
CA GLN A 105 -37.52 13.75 5.88
C GLN A 105 -38.83 12.94 5.87
N PRO A 106 -40.03 13.56 5.96
CA PRO A 106 -41.28 12.81 5.90
C PRO A 106 -41.50 12.13 4.54
N LEU A 107 -41.16 12.78 3.43
CA LEU A 107 -41.36 12.20 2.10
C LEU A 107 -40.49 10.95 1.89
N LEU A 108 -39.23 10.96 2.34
CA LEU A 108 -38.31 9.84 2.23
C LEU A 108 -38.72 8.65 3.11
N ASP A 109 -39.25 8.90 4.30
CA ASP A 109 -39.81 7.86 5.18
C ASP A 109 -41.11 7.27 4.59
N LEU A 110 -41.99 8.11 4.04
CA LEU A 110 -43.23 7.65 3.42
C LEU A 110 -43.00 6.81 2.16
N VAL A 111 -41.95 7.10 1.37
CA VAL A 111 -41.54 6.21 0.27
C VAL A 111 -41.16 4.82 0.79
N VAL A 112 -40.45 4.75 1.91
CA VAL A 112 -40.08 3.49 2.56
C VAL A 112 -41.31 2.72 3.04
N GLN A 113 -42.24 3.40 3.71
CA GLN A 113 -43.46 2.75 4.20
C GLN A 113 -44.34 2.25 3.04
N LEU A 114 -44.45 3.04 1.96
CA LEU A 114 -45.15 2.62 0.75
C LEU A 114 -44.52 1.36 0.14
N ALA A 115 -43.19 1.30 0.07
CA ALA A 115 -42.48 0.12 -0.43
C ALA A 115 -42.66 -1.10 0.48
N ARG A 116 -42.79 -0.90 1.80
CA ARG A 116 -43.06 -1.96 2.77
C ARG A 116 -44.46 -2.57 2.60
N ASP A 117 -45.47 -1.72 2.37
CA ASP A 117 -46.85 -2.14 2.13
C ASP A 117 -46.98 -2.85 0.77
N LEU A 118 -46.50 -2.23 -0.32
CA LEU A 118 -46.75 -2.70 -1.69
C LEU A 118 -45.77 -3.76 -2.21
N GLN A 119 -44.53 -3.79 -1.73
CA GLN A 119 -43.48 -4.74 -2.13
C GLN A 119 -43.35 -4.94 -3.65
N THR A 120 -43.92 -6.04 -4.18
CA THR A 120 -43.89 -6.38 -5.62
C THR A 120 -44.52 -5.29 -6.47
N ASP A 121 -45.63 -4.70 -6.02
CA ASP A 121 -46.35 -3.66 -6.77
C ASP A 121 -45.57 -2.32 -6.77
N PHE A 122 -44.70 -2.11 -5.77
CA PHE A 122 -43.81 -0.93 -5.74
C PHE A 122 -42.60 -1.08 -6.67
N TYR A 123 -42.11 -2.31 -6.90
CA TYR A 123 -40.83 -2.56 -7.56
C TYR A 123 -40.68 -1.88 -8.95
N PRO A 124 -41.70 -1.85 -9.83
CA PRO A 124 -41.63 -1.12 -11.10
C PRO A 124 -41.33 0.38 -10.96
N HIS A 125 -41.63 0.97 -9.80
CA HIS A 125 -41.39 2.38 -9.52
C HIS A 125 -40.05 2.64 -8.81
N PHE A 126 -39.34 1.59 -8.38
CA PHE A 126 -38.10 1.71 -7.60
C PHE A 126 -37.04 2.54 -8.32
N GLN A 127 -36.80 2.30 -9.61
CA GLN A 127 -35.78 3.00 -10.37
C GLN A 127 -36.00 4.53 -10.36
N ASP A 128 -37.23 4.98 -10.58
CA ASP A 128 -37.55 6.40 -10.56
C ASP A 128 -37.34 7.03 -9.17
N PHE A 129 -37.74 6.31 -8.11
CA PHE A 129 -37.49 6.77 -6.74
C PHE A 129 -35.99 6.81 -6.42
N PHE A 130 -35.23 5.81 -6.86
CA PHE A 130 -33.78 5.79 -6.71
C PHE A 130 -33.14 7.01 -7.38
N LEU A 131 -33.54 7.36 -8.61
CA LEU A 131 -33.05 8.56 -9.29
C LEU A 131 -33.46 9.85 -8.58
N CYS A 132 -34.70 9.93 -8.06
CA CYS A 132 -35.14 11.07 -7.27
C CYS A 132 -34.30 11.24 -5.99
N ILE A 133 -34.09 10.15 -5.24
CA ILE A 133 -33.33 10.17 -3.98
C ILE A 133 -31.86 10.50 -4.24
N THR A 134 -31.23 9.90 -5.26
CA THR A 134 -29.81 10.14 -5.57
C THR A 134 -29.55 11.57 -6.03
N SER A 135 -30.54 12.23 -6.67
CA SER A 135 -30.45 13.66 -7.01
C SER A 135 -30.34 14.59 -5.78
N LEU A 136 -30.73 14.12 -4.59
CA LEU A 136 -30.64 14.86 -3.33
C LEU A 136 -29.26 14.76 -2.66
N LEU A 137 -28.40 13.85 -3.12
CA LEU A 137 -27.13 13.54 -2.46
C LEU A 137 -26.07 14.63 -2.65
N ASP A 138 -26.16 15.48 -3.69
CA ASP A 138 -25.20 16.56 -3.90
C ASP A 138 -25.48 17.78 -3.02
N THR A 139 -25.49 17.56 -1.70
CA THR A 139 -25.72 18.57 -0.67
C THR A 139 -24.54 18.66 0.32
N GLN A 140 -24.54 19.68 1.16
CA GLN A 140 -23.71 19.79 2.38
C GLN A 140 -24.52 19.55 3.66
N ASP A 141 -25.82 19.32 3.53
CA ASP A 141 -26.70 19.00 4.65
C ASP A 141 -26.51 17.54 5.08
N THR A 142 -25.92 17.34 6.26
CA THR A 142 -25.67 16.01 6.81
C THR A 142 -26.95 15.27 7.18
N GLU A 143 -28.01 15.98 7.56
CA GLU A 143 -29.29 15.38 7.94
C GLU A 143 -29.99 14.84 6.69
N LEU A 144 -30.01 15.63 5.60
CA LEU A 144 -30.55 15.18 4.32
C LEU A 144 -29.79 13.97 3.78
N LEU A 145 -28.47 13.94 3.88
CA LEU A 145 -27.66 12.77 3.52
C LEU A 145 -28.04 11.54 4.35
N GLU A 146 -28.18 11.70 5.66
CA GLU A 146 -28.61 10.60 6.55
C GLU A 146 -30.00 10.10 6.16
N TRP A 147 -30.98 10.99 5.94
CA TRP A 147 -32.34 10.60 5.57
C TRP A 147 -32.38 9.88 4.21
N ALA A 148 -31.64 10.39 3.22
CA ALA A 148 -31.58 9.80 1.88
C ALA A 148 -30.99 8.38 1.92
N PHE A 149 -29.82 8.21 2.56
CA PHE A 149 -29.19 6.90 2.66
C PHE A 149 -29.92 5.94 3.60
N THR A 150 -30.55 6.45 4.68
CA THR A 150 -31.44 5.65 5.53
C THR A 150 -32.63 5.13 4.72
N SER A 151 -33.23 5.99 3.90
CA SER A 151 -34.32 5.61 2.99
C SER A 151 -33.87 4.52 2.01
N LEU A 152 -32.71 4.69 1.36
CA LEU A 152 -32.12 3.64 0.49
C LEU A 152 -31.89 2.33 1.23
N SER A 153 -31.28 2.35 2.42
CA SER A 153 -31.04 1.16 3.24
C SER A 153 -32.34 0.41 3.58
N TYR A 154 -33.42 1.13 3.93
CA TYR A 154 -34.72 0.49 4.16
C TYR A 154 -35.37 -0.03 2.88
N LEU A 155 -35.25 0.68 1.75
CA LEU A 155 -35.72 0.17 0.46
C LEU A 155 -35.03 -1.14 0.09
N TYR A 156 -33.70 -1.22 0.27
CA TYR A 156 -32.97 -2.47 0.12
C TYR A 156 -33.46 -3.53 1.12
N LYS A 157 -33.70 -3.17 2.38
CA LYS A 157 -34.20 -4.08 3.41
C LYS A 157 -35.56 -4.69 3.08
N TYR A 158 -36.50 -3.92 2.53
CA TYR A 158 -37.85 -4.42 2.25
C TYR A 158 -37.95 -5.10 0.88
N LEU A 159 -37.18 -4.66 -0.11
CA LEU A 159 -37.28 -5.15 -1.49
C LEU A 159 -36.20 -6.17 -1.87
N TRP A 160 -35.32 -6.58 -0.95
CA TRP A 160 -34.16 -7.44 -1.26
C TRP A 160 -34.52 -8.72 -2.02
N ARG A 161 -35.66 -9.35 -1.73
CA ARG A 161 -36.10 -10.61 -2.39
C ARG A 161 -36.33 -10.44 -3.89
N LEU A 162 -36.73 -9.23 -4.31
CA LEU A 162 -36.93 -8.86 -5.70
C LEU A 162 -35.59 -8.43 -6.31
N MET A 163 -34.86 -7.56 -5.61
CA MET A 163 -33.59 -7.00 -6.09
C MET A 163 -32.49 -8.05 -6.31
N VAL A 164 -32.38 -9.07 -5.44
CA VAL A 164 -31.39 -10.14 -5.62
C VAL A 164 -31.62 -10.93 -6.92
N LYS A 165 -32.85 -11.02 -7.40
CA LYS A 165 -33.17 -11.69 -8.68
C LYS A 165 -32.82 -10.83 -9.90
N ASP A 166 -32.66 -9.53 -9.70
CA ASP A 166 -32.43 -8.51 -10.73
C ASP A 166 -31.15 -7.71 -10.46
N MET A 167 -30.15 -8.42 -9.93
CA MET A 167 -28.96 -7.80 -9.35
C MET A 167 -28.14 -7.00 -10.38
N SER A 168 -28.14 -7.42 -11.65
CA SER A 168 -27.43 -6.73 -12.73
C SER A 168 -27.95 -5.31 -12.96
N ASN A 169 -29.27 -5.13 -13.04
CA ASN A 169 -29.88 -3.82 -13.23
C ASN A 169 -29.73 -2.95 -11.98
N ILE A 170 -29.93 -3.55 -10.79
CA ILE A 170 -29.79 -2.84 -9.51
C ILE A 170 -28.35 -2.36 -9.30
N TYR A 171 -27.36 -3.20 -9.55
CA TYR A 171 -25.95 -2.81 -9.50
C TYR A 171 -25.62 -1.75 -10.56
N GLY A 172 -26.15 -1.87 -11.78
CA GLY A 172 -25.97 -0.87 -12.84
C GLY A 172 -26.38 0.53 -12.39
N LEU A 173 -27.58 0.68 -11.83
CA LEU A 173 -28.07 1.95 -11.27
C LEU A 173 -27.20 2.45 -10.11
N TYR A 174 -26.91 1.55 -9.18
CA TYR A 174 -26.26 1.89 -7.91
C TYR A 174 -24.74 2.18 -8.06
N SER A 175 -24.06 1.50 -8.98
CA SER A 175 -22.61 1.61 -9.20
C SER A 175 -22.14 3.04 -9.50
N THR A 176 -23.03 3.89 -10.02
CA THR A 176 -22.77 5.32 -10.25
C THR A 176 -22.41 6.08 -8.96
N LEU A 177 -22.93 5.65 -7.81
CA LEU A 177 -22.62 6.24 -6.51
C LEU A 177 -21.22 5.87 -6.01
N LEU A 178 -20.69 4.73 -6.44
CA LEU A 178 -19.34 4.27 -6.08
C LEU A 178 -18.24 5.11 -6.77
N ALA A 179 -18.57 5.77 -7.89
CA ALA A 179 -17.70 6.72 -8.60
C ALA A 179 -17.87 8.17 -8.12
N HIS A 180 -18.71 8.44 -7.12
CA HIS A 180 -19.07 9.81 -6.77
C HIS A 180 -17.86 10.61 -6.26
N ARG A 181 -17.71 11.88 -6.67
CA ARG A 181 -16.56 12.75 -6.32
C ARG A 181 -16.31 12.91 -4.81
N LYS A 182 -17.36 12.90 -4.00
CA LYS A 182 -17.31 13.04 -2.54
C LYS A 182 -17.09 11.68 -1.86
N GLN A 183 -15.98 11.51 -1.12
CA GLN A 183 -15.65 10.27 -0.40
C GLN A 183 -16.78 9.74 0.48
N HIS A 184 -17.41 10.61 1.28
CA HIS A 184 -18.42 10.18 2.23
C HIS A 184 -19.66 9.60 1.55
N ILE A 185 -20.00 10.08 0.34
CA ILE A 185 -21.08 9.50 -0.47
C ILE A 185 -20.68 8.11 -0.96
N ARG A 186 -19.43 7.90 -1.39
CA ARG A 186 -18.92 6.55 -1.74
C ARG A 186 -19.00 5.60 -0.55
N ASN A 187 -18.60 6.06 0.63
CA ASN A 187 -18.64 5.26 1.86
C ASN A 187 -20.07 4.91 2.28
N PHE A 188 -20.98 5.89 2.29
CA PHE A 188 -22.38 5.67 2.62
C PHE A 188 -23.12 4.80 1.61
N ALA A 189 -22.80 4.97 0.33
CA ALA A 189 -23.25 4.05 -0.69
C ALA A 189 -22.80 2.64 -0.29
N ALA A 190 -21.49 2.40 -0.17
CA ALA A 190 -20.92 1.09 0.15
C ALA A 190 -21.57 0.44 1.39
N GLU A 191 -21.77 1.21 2.45
CA GLU A 191 -22.44 0.78 3.69
C GLU A 191 -23.93 0.44 3.49
N SER A 192 -24.66 1.20 2.67
CA SER A 192 -26.08 0.91 2.40
C SER A 192 -26.27 -0.36 1.55
N PHE A 193 -25.40 -0.59 0.55
CA PHE A 193 -25.56 -1.68 -0.42
C PHE A 193 -24.99 -3.02 0.05
N THR A 194 -24.08 -3.00 1.04
CA THR A 194 -23.51 -4.22 1.64
C THR A 194 -24.59 -5.23 2.06
N PHE A 195 -25.73 -4.74 2.55
CA PHE A 195 -26.86 -5.60 2.94
C PHE A 195 -27.37 -6.46 1.80
N LEU A 196 -27.63 -5.83 0.65
CA LEU A 196 -28.12 -6.52 -0.54
C LEU A 196 -27.03 -7.47 -1.05
N MET A 197 -25.80 -6.98 -1.11
CA MET A 197 -24.63 -7.78 -1.52
C MET A 197 -24.50 -9.04 -0.68
N ARG A 198 -24.69 -8.98 0.65
CA ARG A 198 -24.67 -10.14 1.57
C ARG A 198 -25.81 -11.14 1.33
N LYS A 199 -26.96 -10.73 0.78
CA LYS A 199 -28.11 -11.60 0.48
C LYS A 199 -28.01 -12.38 -0.83
N VAL A 200 -27.14 -11.98 -1.75
CA VAL A 200 -26.92 -12.71 -3.01
C VAL A 200 -26.34 -14.10 -2.72
N SER A 201 -26.91 -15.17 -3.29
CA SER A 201 -26.43 -16.54 -3.09
C SER A 201 -25.11 -16.79 -3.84
N ASP A 202 -25.06 -16.44 -5.13
CA ASP A 202 -23.88 -16.58 -5.96
C ASP A 202 -22.98 -15.34 -5.89
N LYS A 203 -22.02 -15.37 -4.96
CA LYS A 203 -21.01 -14.32 -4.82
C LYS A 203 -20.04 -14.28 -6.00
N ASN A 204 -19.81 -15.40 -6.66
CA ASN A 204 -18.85 -15.49 -7.76
C ASN A 204 -19.37 -14.70 -8.96
N ALA A 205 -20.62 -14.94 -9.35
CA ALA A 205 -21.29 -14.21 -10.42
C ALA A 205 -21.41 -12.71 -10.12
N LEU A 206 -21.72 -12.35 -8.87
CA LEU A 206 -21.79 -10.94 -8.45
C LEU A 206 -20.43 -10.23 -8.59
N LEU A 207 -19.35 -10.85 -8.11
CA LEU A 207 -18.02 -10.27 -8.24
C LEU A 207 -17.58 -10.18 -9.71
N ASN A 208 -17.94 -11.15 -10.56
CA ASN A 208 -17.70 -11.07 -12.00
C ASN A 208 -18.40 -9.85 -12.62
N LEU A 209 -19.68 -9.65 -12.32
CA LEU A 209 -20.43 -8.47 -12.76
C LEU A 209 -19.74 -7.17 -12.33
N MET A 210 -19.37 -7.08 -11.05
CA MET A 210 -18.73 -5.88 -10.48
C MET A 210 -17.35 -5.60 -11.07
N PHE A 211 -16.54 -6.64 -11.31
CA PHE A 211 -15.19 -6.48 -11.82
C PHE A 211 -15.14 -6.25 -13.34
N LEU A 212 -16.07 -6.82 -14.10
CA LEU A 212 -16.21 -6.50 -15.53
C LEU A 212 -16.58 -5.02 -15.74
N ASP A 213 -17.45 -4.47 -14.88
CA ASP A 213 -17.82 -3.06 -14.89
C ASP A 213 -16.62 -2.10 -14.70
N LEU A 214 -15.56 -2.54 -14.01
CA LEU A 214 -14.33 -1.74 -13.85
C LEU A 214 -13.50 -1.60 -15.13
N GLY A 215 -13.76 -2.44 -16.14
CA GLY A 215 -13.10 -2.34 -17.44
C GLY A 215 -13.56 -1.10 -18.20
N GLU A 216 -14.86 -0.81 -18.12
CA GLU A 216 -15.48 0.37 -18.74
C GLU A 216 -15.41 1.60 -17.82
N HIS A 217 -15.42 1.39 -16.50
CA HIS A 217 -15.54 2.45 -15.49
C HIS A 217 -14.46 2.37 -14.40
N PRO A 218 -13.18 2.68 -14.71
CA PRO A 218 -12.08 2.59 -13.76
C PRO A 218 -12.20 3.56 -12.57
N GLU A 219 -12.99 4.63 -12.69
CA GLU A 219 -13.25 5.58 -11.60
C GLU A 219 -13.99 4.96 -10.40
N LYS A 220 -14.60 3.77 -10.58
CA LYS A 220 -15.32 3.05 -9.52
C LYS A 220 -14.41 2.24 -8.60
N VAL A 221 -13.13 2.04 -8.95
CA VAL A 221 -12.19 1.15 -8.25
C VAL A 221 -12.15 1.40 -6.74
N GLU A 222 -12.02 2.66 -6.30
CA GLU A 222 -11.96 2.99 -4.88
C GLU A 222 -13.29 2.65 -4.15
N GLY A 223 -14.42 3.02 -4.75
CA GLY A 223 -15.74 2.75 -4.17
C GLY A 223 -16.07 1.25 -4.11
N VAL A 224 -15.65 0.48 -5.12
CA VAL A 224 -15.78 -0.98 -5.12
C VAL A 224 -14.90 -1.61 -4.04
N GLY A 225 -13.65 -1.13 -3.86
CA GLY A 225 -12.78 -1.57 -2.76
C GLY A 225 -13.39 -1.32 -1.39
N GLN A 226 -13.99 -0.15 -1.18
CA GLN A 226 -14.74 0.17 0.04
C GLN A 226 -15.97 -0.73 0.21
N LEU A 227 -16.74 -0.99 -0.86
CA LEU A 227 -17.92 -1.87 -0.81
C LEU A 227 -17.57 -3.31 -0.45
N ILE A 228 -16.49 -3.87 -1.00
CA ILE A 228 -16.03 -5.21 -0.64
C ILE A 228 -15.56 -5.25 0.82
N PHE A 229 -14.87 -4.20 1.29
CA PHE A 229 -14.55 -4.10 2.71
C PHE A 229 -15.81 -4.07 3.59
N GLU A 230 -16.79 -3.21 3.27
CA GLU A 230 -18.07 -3.15 3.98
C GLU A 230 -18.84 -4.47 3.89
N MET A 231 -18.67 -5.26 2.82
CA MET A 231 -19.21 -6.61 2.74
C MET A 231 -18.64 -7.49 3.85
N CYS A 232 -17.33 -7.46 4.10
CA CYS A 232 -16.61 -8.30 5.07
C CYS A 232 -16.64 -7.76 6.51
N LYS A 233 -16.88 -6.46 6.67
CA LYS A 233 -16.85 -5.74 7.95
C LYS A 233 -17.92 -6.26 8.91
N GLY A 234 -17.49 -6.58 10.12
CA GLY A 234 -18.35 -6.88 11.26
C GLY A 234 -18.52 -5.71 12.23
N VAL A 235 -19.11 -6.01 13.38
CA VAL A 235 -19.26 -5.07 14.49
C VAL A 235 -17.97 -4.99 15.32
N ARG A 236 -17.85 -3.98 16.20
CA ARG A 236 -16.74 -3.85 17.17
C ARG A 236 -15.33 -3.91 16.56
N ASN A 237 -15.13 -3.32 15.38
CA ASN A 237 -13.81 -3.28 14.71
C ASN A 237 -13.24 -4.67 14.35
N MET A 238 -14.13 -5.61 14.02
CA MET A 238 -13.81 -6.98 13.62
C MET A 238 -14.33 -7.30 12.23
N PHE A 239 -13.79 -8.35 11.62
CA PHE A 239 -14.46 -9.05 10.52
C PHE A 239 -15.60 -9.93 11.05
N HIS A 240 -16.63 -10.17 10.25
CA HIS A 240 -17.66 -11.15 10.59
C HIS A 240 -17.25 -12.58 10.16
N SER A 241 -17.97 -13.60 10.61
CA SER A 241 -17.63 -15.02 10.37
C SER A 241 -17.53 -15.44 8.90
N CYS A 242 -18.28 -14.82 7.99
CA CYS A 242 -18.23 -15.13 6.55
C CYS A 242 -17.13 -14.39 5.78
N ALA A 243 -16.34 -13.53 6.43
CA ALA A 243 -15.42 -12.61 5.75
C ALA A 243 -14.27 -13.37 5.09
N GLU A 244 -13.73 -14.39 5.75
CA GLU A 244 -12.63 -15.22 5.25
C GLU A 244 -12.95 -15.81 3.87
N LYS A 245 -14.13 -16.41 3.72
CA LYS A 245 -14.60 -16.97 2.44
C LYS A 245 -14.74 -15.90 1.35
N ALA A 246 -15.21 -14.71 1.71
CA ALA A 246 -15.40 -13.61 0.78
C ALA A 246 -14.07 -13.00 0.32
N ILE A 247 -13.13 -12.80 1.25
CA ILE A 247 -11.79 -12.29 0.95
C ILE A 247 -11.06 -13.27 0.03
N LEU A 248 -11.04 -14.57 0.35
CA LEU A 248 -10.42 -15.59 -0.51
C LEU A 248 -11.00 -15.59 -1.93
N LEU A 249 -12.33 -15.46 -2.05
CA LEU A 249 -12.98 -15.40 -3.36
C LEU A 249 -12.56 -14.15 -4.17
N VAL A 250 -12.40 -13.01 -3.51
CA VAL A 250 -11.92 -11.77 -4.15
C VAL A 250 -10.45 -11.90 -4.56
N LEU A 251 -9.59 -12.44 -3.70
CA LEU A 251 -8.17 -12.65 -4.00
C LEU A 251 -7.96 -13.65 -5.14
N LYS A 252 -8.81 -14.69 -5.24
CA LYS A 252 -8.85 -15.62 -6.38
C LYS A 252 -9.09 -14.89 -7.72
N LYS A 253 -9.77 -13.75 -7.71
CA LYS A 253 -10.07 -12.95 -8.91
C LYS A 253 -8.99 -11.93 -9.26
N MET A 254 -7.77 -12.05 -8.74
CA MET A 254 -6.69 -11.09 -9.01
C MET A 254 -5.82 -11.42 -10.22
N GLY A 255 -6.03 -12.54 -10.88
CA GLY A 255 -5.25 -12.90 -12.06
C GLY A 255 -5.69 -14.18 -12.74
N PRO A 256 -5.18 -14.43 -13.95
CA PRO A 256 -5.65 -15.49 -14.83
C PRO A 256 -5.24 -16.90 -14.35
N VAL A 257 -4.24 -17.01 -13.46
CA VAL A 257 -3.78 -18.31 -12.95
C VAL A 257 -4.77 -18.91 -11.96
N THR A 258 -5.44 -18.06 -11.17
CA THR A 258 -6.45 -18.50 -10.19
C THR A 258 -7.87 -18.32 -10.67
N GLU A 259 -8.13 -17.33 -11.53
CA GLU A 259 -9.43 -17.11 -12.18
C GLU A 259 -9.38 -17.52 -13.65
N THR A 260 -9.94 -18.70 -13.93
CA THR A 260 -9.93 -19.32 -15.25
C THR A 260 -11.30 -19.26 -15.94
N GLU A 261 -12.34 -18.80 -15.24
CA GLU A 261 -13.72 -18.80 -15.78
C GLU A 261 -13.99 -17.55 -16.62
N VAL A 262 -13.46 -16.39 -16.21
CA VAL A 262 -13.75 -15.09 -16.81
C VAL A 262 -12.49 -14.24 -16.90
N ILE A 263 -12.31 -13.53 -18.01
CA ILE A 263 -11.26 -12.53 -18.17
C ILE A 263 -11.74 -11.22 -17.53
N LEU A 264 -11.08 -10.79 -16.45
CA LEU A 264 -11.39 -9.53 -15.76
C LEU A 264 -10.25 -8.52 -15.94
N PRO A 265 -10.50 -7.21 -15.72
CA PRO A 265 -9.45 -6.19 -15.72
C PRO A 265 -8.56 -6.33 -14.48
N TRP A 266 -7.59 -7.26 -14.50
CA TRP A 266 -6.80 -7.68 -13.34
C TRP A 266 -6.05 -6.54 -12.63
N VAL A 267 -5.61 -5.52 -13.38
CA VAL A 267 -4.97 -4.33 -12.81
C VAL A 267 -5.97 -3.57 -11.91
N SER A 268 -7.17 -3.29 -12.42
CA SER A 268 -8.24 -2.65 -11.65
C SER A 268 -8.67 -3.50 -10.45
N VAL A 269 -8.73 -4.83 -10.60
CA VAL A 269 -9.07 -5.73 -9.48
C VAL A 269 -7.98 -5.72 -8.41
N GLY A 270 -6.70 -5.65 -8.79
CA GLY A 270 -5.58 -5.47 -7.86
C GLY A 270 -5.72 -4.17 -7.04
N GLU A 271 -6.03 -3.05 -7.70
CA GLU A 271 -6.26 -1.76 -7.03
C GLU A 271 -7.52 -1.79 -6.12
N VAL A 272 -8.57 -2.51 -6.50
CA VAL A 272 -9.73 -2.77 -5.61
C VAL A 272 -9.29 -3.48 -4.33
N CYS A 273 -8.47 -4.53 -4.43
CA CYS A 273 -7.95 -5.26 -3.27
C CYS A 273 -7.08 -4.37 -2.38
N LYS A 274 -6.30 -3.47 -2.98
CA LYS A 274 -5.51 -2.46 -2.28
C LYS A 274 -6.40 -1.52 -1.48
N HIS A 275 -7.46 -0.96 -2.08
CA HIS A 275 -8.41 -0.10 -1.39
C HIS A 275 -9.21 -0.84 -0.30
N MET A 276 -9.58 -2.10 -0.54
CA MET A 276 -10.16 -2.97 0.48
C MET A 276 -9.22 -3.10 1.69
N ALA A 277 -7.93 -3.35 1.44
CA ALA A 277 -6.92 -3.48 2.48
C ALA A 277 -6.67 -2.17 3.25
N GLN A 278 -6.64 -1.03 2.58
CA GLN A 278 -6.56 0.30 3.23
C GLN A 278 -7.75 0.53 4.17
N SER A 279 -8.95 0.19 3.72
CA SER A 279 -10.18 0.37 4.48
C SER A 279 -10.22 -0.57 5.69
N ALA A 280 -9.80 -1.82 5.49
CA ALA A 280 -9.61 -2.78 6.58
C ALA A 280 -8.59 -2.30 7.61
N ALA A 281 -7.42 -1.82 7.17
CA ALA A 281 -6.37 -1.34 8.07
C ALA A 281 -6.82 -0.12 8.90
N ARG A 282 -7.73 0.71 8.36
CA ARG A 282 -8.29 1.85 9.11
C ARG A 282 -9.29 1.45 10.20
N TYR A 283 -10.10 0.43 9.96
CA TYR A 283 -11.21 0.07 10.85
C TYR A 283 -10.89 -1.10 11.78
N ILE A 284 -10.26 -2.16 11.29
CA ILE A 284 -10.09 -3.42 12.03
C ILE A 284 -8.98 -3.29 13.06
N TYR A 285 -9.21 -3.79 14.29
CA TYR A 285 -8.17 -3.83 15.33
C TYR A 285 -7.10 -4.89 15.04
N ARG A 286 -5.87 -4.66 15.53
CA ARG A 286 -4.70 -5.52 15.27
C ARG A 286 -4.96 -6.99 15.61
N GLU A 287 -5.63 -7.24 16.73
CA GLU A 287 -5.95 -8.58 17.25
C GLU A 287 -6.94 -9.37 16.39
N HIS A 288 -7.63 -8.71 15.45
CA HIS A 288 -8.63 -9.33 14.57
C HIS A 288 -8.23 -9.27 13.09
N PHE A 289 -7.02 -8.80 12.80
CA PHE A 289 -6.52 -8.63 11.44
C PHE A 289 -5.87 -9.91 10.88
N ASP A 290 -5.61 -10.91 11.73
CA ASP A 290 -5.00 -12.19 11.36
C ASP A 290 -5.76 -12.89 10.22
N VAL A 291 -7.09 -12.81 10.22
CA VAL A 291 -7.95 -13.38 9.17
C VAL A 291 -7.51 -12.91 7.78
N PHE A 292 -7.18 -11.63 7.64
CA PHE A 292 -6.78 -11.06 6.35
C PHE A 292 -5.41 -11.60 5.91
N PHE A 293 -4.45 -11.71 6.83
CA PHE A 293 -3.13 -12.30 6.53
C PHE A 293 -3.23 -13.79 6.21
N ARG A 294 -4.08 -14.55 6.90
CA ARG A 294 -4.35 -15.97 6.57
C ARG A 294 -4.89 -16.11 5.14
N CYS A 295 -5.84 -15.26 4.74
CA CYS A 295 -6.35 -15.26 3.36
C CYS A 295 -5.28 -14.93 2.32
N LEU A 296 -4.42 -13.95 2.60
CA LEU A 296 -3.30 -13.59 1.71
C LEU A 296 -2.29 -14.74 1.59
N GLN A 297 -1.91 -15.35 2.72
CA GLN A 297 -1.01 -16.50 2.76
C GLN A 297 -1.56 -17.68 1.97
N GLU A 298 -2.83 -18.02 2.17
CA GLU A 298 -3.49 -19.09 1.42
C GLU A 298 -3.52 -18.79 -0.07
N SER A 299 -3.82 -17.55 -0.46
CA SER A 299 -3.84 -17.12 -1.87
C SER A 299 -2.45 -17.21 -2.52
N VAL A 300 -1.40 -16.85 -1.78
CA VAL A 300 0.01 -17.00 -2.23
C VAL A 300 0.34 -18.48 -2.46
N PHE A 301 0.00 -19.36 -1.52
CA PHE A 301 0.31 -20.79 -1.66
C PHE A 301 -0.49 -21.45 -2.79
N GLN A 302 -1.78 -21.13 -2.92
CA GLN A 302 -2.60 -21.62 -4.04
C GLN A 302 -2.07 -21.14 -5.40
N LEU A 303 -1.54 -19.92 -5.46
CA LEU A 303 -0.90 -19.42 -6.67
C LEU A 303 0.39 -20.19 -6.97
N GLN A 304 1.27 -20.37 -5.98
CA GLN A 304 2.54 -21.11 -6.12
C GLN A 304 2.33 -22.54 -6.61
N GLU A 305 1.29 -23.25 -6.13
CA GLU A 305 0.97 -24.62 -6.56
C GLU A 305 0.56 -24.72 -8.03
N LYS A 306 0.09 -23.63 -8.64
CA LYS A 306 -0.41 -23.58 -10.02
C LYS A 306 0.60 -23.01 -11.01
N ILE A 307 1.80 -22.64 -10.56
CA ILE A 307 2.84 -22.10 -11.44
C ILE A 307 3.39 -23.23 -12.31
N THR A 308 3.33 -23.01 -13.62
CA THR A 308 3.93 -23.85 -14.65
C THR A 308 4.90 -23.00 -15.47
N LYS A 309 5.72 -23.63 -16.30
CA LYS A 309 6.62 -22.91 -17.21
C LYS A 309 5.87 -22.05 -18.24
N ASP A 310 4.62 -22.39 -18.53
CA ASP A 310 3.84 -21.71 -19.56
C ASP A 310 3.11 -20.46 -19.02
N ASN A 311 2.83 -20.41 -17.71
CA ASN A 311 2.08 -19.31 -17.07
C ASN A 311 2.92 -18.46 -16.10
N CYS A 312 4.25 -18.63 -16.07
CA CYS A 312 5.13 -18.01 -15.08
C CYS A 312 5.06 -16.47 -15.08
N CYS A 313 4.99 -15.84 -16.25
CA CYS A 313 4.84 -14.39 -16.37
C CYS A 313 3.53 -13.90 -15.73
N GLU A 314 2.41 -14.52 -16.09
CA GLU A 314 1.09 -14.16 -15.56
C GLU A 314 0.99 -14.43 -14.05
N ALA A 315 1.57 -15.54 -13.59
CA ALA A 315 1.67 -15.87 -12.17
C ALA A 315 2.49 -14.83 -11.41
N SER A 316 3.60 -14.36 -12.00
CA SER A 316 4.43 -13.32 -11.40
C SER A 316 3.70 -11.99 -11.29
N GLU A 317 2.98 -11.54 -12.32
CA GLU A 317 2.18 -10.32 -12.25
C GLU A 317 1.06 -10.43 -11.21
N GLN A 318 0.45 -11.61 -11.09
CA GLN A 318 -0.56 -11.87 -10.07
C GLN A 318 0.05 -11.86 -8.65
N MET A 319 1.24 -12.45 -8.48
CA MET A 319 1.99 -12.41 -7.23
C MET A 319 2.34 -10.96 -6.85
N GLU A 320 2.77 -10.15 -7.81
CA GLU A 320 3.04 -8.72 -7.59
C GLU A 320 1.79 -8.01 -7.04
N ARG A 321 0.61 -8.23 -7.64
CA ARG A 321 -0.64 -7.64 -7.14
C ARG A 321 -0.95 -8.08 -5.70
N LEU A 322 -0.69 -9.34 -5.34
CA LEU A 322 -0.83 -9.81 -3.94
C LEU A 322 0.18 -9.12 -3.01
N LEU A 323 1.43 -8.96 -3.46
CA LEU A 323 2.47 -8.27 -2.71
C LEU A 323 2.17 -6.77 -2.52
N GLN A 324 1.53 -6.12 -3.48
CA GLN A 324 1.07 -4.73 -3.33
C GLN A 324 0.00 -4.59 -2.23
N VAL A 325 -0.82 -5.63 -2.00
CA VAL A 325 -1.75 -5.67 -0.86
C VAL A 325 -1.00 -5.82 0.47
N TYR A 326 0.01 -6.71 0.54
CA TYR A 326 0.90 -6.80 1.69
C TYR A 326 1.59 -5.45 1.99
N LEU A 327 2.14 -4.82 0.96
CA LEU A 327 2.81 -3.53 1.05
C LEU A 327 1.90 -2.47 1.65
N THR A 328 0.68 -2.38 1.16
CA THR A 328 -0.33 -1.42 1.63
C THR A 328 -0.66 -1.57 3.11
N ILE A 329 -0.70 -2.80 3.62
CA ILE A 329 -0.95 -3.07 5.04
C ILE A 329 0.32 -2.82 5.87
N ALA A 330 1.49 -3.19 5.35
CA ALA A 330 2.77 -2.99 6.02
C ALA A 330 3.11 -1.50 6.19
N GLU A 331 2.87 -0.68 5.16
CA GLU A 331 3.05 0.78 5.23
C GLU A 331 2.06 1.45 6.20
N TYR A 332 0.91 0.83 6.47
CA TYR A 332 -0.12 1.42 7.31
C TYR A 332 0.34 1.58 8.76
N ALA A 333 0.58 2.84 9.14
CA ALA A 333 1.05 3.23 10.46
C ALA A 333 2.25 2.38 10.92
N ARG A 334 3.24 2.18 10.03
CA ARG A 334 4.51 1.49 10.31
C ARG A 334 4.31 0.05 10.82
N GLY A 335 3.58 -0.77 10.06
CA GLY A 335 3.35 -2.18 10.41
C GLY A 335 2.44 -2.43 11.60
N SER A 336 1.70 -1.42 12.08
CA SER A 336 0.89 -1.52 13.32
C SER A 336 -0.13 -2.66 13.33
N LYS A 337 -0.60 -3.09 12.14
CA LYS A 337 -1.59 -4.16 11.96
C LYS A 337 -1.01 -5.57 11.85
N ILE A 338 0.31 -5.71 11.72
CA ILE A 338 0.98 -7.00 11.58
C ILE A 338 1.00 -7.68 12.95
N SER A 339 0.01 -8.54 13.22
CA SER A 339 -0.09 -9.29 14.48
C SER A 339 0.80 -10.54 14.48
N GLN A 340 0.84 -11.29 13.38
CA GLN A 340 1.62 -12.52 13.20
C GLN A 340 2.86 -12.28 12.30
N SER A 341 3.79 -11.47 12.78
CA SER A 341 5.00 -11.07 12.06
C SER A 341 5.82 -12.27 11.54
N GLU A 342 5.97 -13.32 12.35
CA GLU A 342 6.71 -14.52 11.97
C GLU A 342 6.08 -15.26 10.79
N GLU A 343 4.76 -15.46 10.80
CA GLU A 343 4.05 -16.17 9.73
C GLU A 343 4.03 -15.37 8.43
N VAL A 344 3.87 -14.05 8.53
CA VAL A 344 4.01 -13.14 7.39
C VAL A 344 5.43 -13.23 6.82
N CYS A 345 6.47 -13.17 7.68
CA CYS A 345 7.86 -13.28 7.25
C CYS A 345 8.13 -14.63 6.58
N LYS A 346 7.76 -15.76 7.19
CA LYS A 346 7.89 -17.10 6.60
C LYS A 346 7.20 -17.21 5.23
N THR A 347 6.03 -16.59 5.08
CA THR A 347 5.30 -16.57 3.81
C THR A 347 6.10 -15.81 2.75
N LEU A 348 6.58 -14.61 3.04
CA LEU A 348 7.41 -13.83 2.12
C LEU A 348 8.73 -14.56 1.77
N THR A 349 9.35 -15.20 2.76
CA THR A 349 10.56 -16.01 2.59
C THR A 349 10.33 -17.21 1.68
N LYS A 350 9.12 -17.80 1.71
CA LYS A 350 8.73 -18.86 0.76
C LYS A 350 8.42 -18.32 -0.64
N ILE A 351 8.05 -17.05 -0.80
CA ILE A 351 7.88 -16.42 -2.12
C ILE A 351 9.24 -16.27 -2.81
N ILE A 352 10.32 -16.00 -2.06
CA ILE A 352 11.69 -15.94 -2.61
C ILE A 352 12.09 -17.22 -3.35
N ASP A 353 11.62 -18.38 -2.87
CA ASP A 353 11.93 -19.68 -3.47
C ASP A 353 11.13 -19.96 -4.78
N THR A 354 10.27 -19.02 -5.22
CA THR A 354 9.48 -19.15 -6.45
C THR A 354 10.34 -18.86 -7.68
N SER A 355 10.39 -19.77 -8.64
CA SER A 355 11.11 -19.57 -9.90
C SER A 355 10.41 -18.59 -10.83
N ASP A 356 11.18 -17.95 -11.72
CA ASP A 356 10.68 -17.15 -12.86
C ASP A 356 9.82 -15.94 -12.48
N LEU A 357 10.07 -15.33 -11.31
CA LEU A 357 9.47 -14.05 -10.94
C LEU A 357 10.06 -12.89 -11.77
N THR A 358 9.19 -12.02 -12.26
CA THR A 358 9.55 -10.78 -12.97
C THR A 358 10.19 -9.77 -12.03
N VAL A 359 11.01 -8.87 -12.58
CA VAL A 359 11.72 -7.83 -11.81
C VAL A 359 10.78 -6.96 -10.97
N PRO A 360 9.62 -6.45 -11.48
CA PRO A 360 8.70 -5.65 -10.67
C PRO A 360 8.10 -6.41 -9.47
N CYS A 361 7.82 -7.70 -9.65
CA CYS A 361 7.36 -8.58 -8.58
C CYS A 361 8.45 -8.74 -7.50
N CYS A 362 9.69 -8.98 -7.92
CA CYS A 362 10.85 -9.08 -7.03
C CYS A 362 11.11 -7.77 -6.27
N ASP A 363 11.08 -6.62 -6.94
CA ASP A 363 11.24 -5.32 -6.31
C ASP A 363 10.15 -5.05 -5.25
N THR A 364 8.91 -5.42 -5.56
CA THR A 364 7.80 -5.29 -4.62
C THR A 364 7.99 -6.22 -3.41
N LEU A 365 8.41 -7.48 -3.63
CA LEU A 365 8.73 -8.41 -2.56
C LEU A 365 9.83 -7.86 -1.64
N LEU A 366 10.93 -7.37 -2.21
CA LEU A 366 12.05 -6.81 -1.47
C LEU A 366 11.65 -5.54 -0.69
N LYS A 367 10.77 -4.70 -1.24
CA LYS A 367 10.21 -3.54 -0.52
C LYS A 367 9.38 -3.97 0.69
N VAL A 368 8.51 -4.97 0.54
CA VAL A 368 7.71 -5.51 1.65
C VAL A 368 8.63 -6.10 2.74
N ILE A 369 9.63 -6.88 2.35
CA ILE A 369 10.63 -7.44 3.29
C ILE A 369 11.39 -6.30 3.99
N SER A 370 11.79 -5.26 3.27
CA SER A 370 12.49 -4.11 3.85
C SER A 370 11.67 -3.44 4.95
N ILE A 371 10.40 -3.15 4.68
CA ILE A 371 9.50 -2.55 5.67
C ILE A 371 9.35 -3.45 6.88
N LEU A 372 9.15 -4.76 6.67
CA LEU A 372 9.00 -5.73 7.75
C LEU A 372 10.24 -5.81 8.65
N LEU A 373 11.44 -5.71 8.09
CA LEU A 373 12.70 -5.79 8.82
C LEU A 373 13.11 -4.46 9.47
N LEU A 374 12.61 -3.32 8.99
CA LEU A 374 12.93 -1.98 9.50
C LEU A 374 11.93 -1.47 10.53
N ASP A 375 10.67 -1.90 10.48
CA ASP A 375 9.61 -1.36 11.33
C ASP A 375 9.72 -1.83 12.79
N GLU A 376 9.62 -0.86 13.72
CA GLU A 376 9.74 -1.12 15.16
C GLU A 376 8.55 -1.87 15.77
N ASN A 377 7.38 -1.83 15.11
CA ASN A 377 6.16 -2.50 15.57
C ASN A 377 6.12 -4.00 15.23
N VAL A 378 7.14 -4.48 14.51
CA VAL A 378 7.28 -5.84 14.04
C VAL A 378 8.43 -6.49 14.82
N LEU A 379 8.12 -7.55 15.56
CA LEU A 379 9.13 -8.33 16.28
C LEU A 379 9.37 -9.62 15.51
N LEU A 380 10.62 -9.87 15.13
CA LEU A 380 11.03 -11.07 14.41
C LEU A 380 12.20 -11.75 15.13
N PRO A 381 12.24 -13.09 15.20
CA PRO A 381 13.39 -13.81 15.70
C PRO A 381 14.63 -13.60 14.82
N ASP A 382 15.80 -13.39 15.44
CA ASP A 382 17.11 -13.27 14.79
C ASP A 382 17.36 -14.37 13.73
N SER A 383 16.95 -15.61 14.02
CA SER A 383 17.14 -16.75 13.11
C SER A 383 16.36 -16.61 11.82
N LEU A 384 15.12 -16.10 11.90
CA LEU A 384 14.24 -15.93 10.75
C LEU A 384 14.66 -14.72 9.90
N VAL A 385 15.12 -13.65 10.56
CA VAL A 385 15.73 -12.49 9.89
C VAL A 385 16.94 -12.94 9.09
N LYS A 386 17.86 -13.69 9.73
CA LYS A 386 19.06 -14.21 9.08
C LYS A 386 18.72 -15.11 7.87
N GLU A 387 17.82 -16.07 8.05
CA GLU A 387 17.39 -16.97 6.99
C GLU A 387 16.82 -16.19 5.79
N THR A 388 15.96 -15.21 6.06
CA THR A 388 15.32 -14.40 5.02
C THR A 388 16.36 -13.60 4.25
N VAL A 389 17.30 -12.95 4.95
CA VAL A 389 18.37 -12.18 4.31
C VAL A 389 19.28 -13.08 3.47
N GLU A 390 19.71 -14.22 4.00
CA GLU A 390 20.53 -15.19 3.26
C GLU A 390 19.81 -15.68 2.00
N LYS A 391 18.50 -15.95 2.08
CA LYS A 391 17.70 -16.31 0.91
C LYS A 391 17.55 -15.17 -0.09
N VAL A 392 17.41 -13.92 0.34
CA VAL A 392 17.38 -12.77 -0.59
C VAL A 392 18.67 -12.73 -1.41
N PHE A 393 19.84 -12.76 -0.77
CA PHE A 393 21.11 -12.70 -1.49
C PHE A 393 21.39 -13.96 -2.35
N ARG A 394 20.76 -15.10 -2.03
CA ARG A 394 20.90 -16.36 -2.79
C ARG A 394 19.76 -16.60 -3.79
N GLY A 395 18.74 -15.77 -3.80
CA GLY A 395 17.47 -15.98 -4.53
C GLY A 395 17.54 -15.76 -6.04
N GLY A 396 18.70 -15.39 -6.59
CA GLY A 396 18.88 -15.19 -8.03
C GLY A 396 18.16 -13.95 -8.59
N PHE A 397 17.82 -12.98 -7.73
CA PHE A 397 17.26 -11.69 -8.14
C PHE A 397 18.22 -10.89 -9.02
N GLU A 398 17.68 -9.93 -9.78
CA GLU A 398 18.49 -8.97 -10.52
C GLU A 398 19.39 -8.17 -9.56
N TRP A 399 20.64 -7.97 -9.96
CA TRP A 399 21.64 -7.32 -9.12
C TRP A 399 21.24 -5.90 -8.71
N CYS A 400 20.59 -5.14 -9.60
CA CYS A 400 20.05 -3.81 -9.29
C CYS A 400 19.11 -3.86 -8.08
N SER A 401 18.11 -4.77 -8.11
CA SER A 401 17.12 -4.95 -7.05
C SER A 401 17.76 -5.34 -5.72
N VAL A 402 18.76 -6.22 -5.74
CA VAL A 402 19.48 -6.65 -4.53
C VAL A 402 20.30 -5.50 -3.92
N LEU A 403 20.96 -4.70 -4.76
CA LEU A 403 21.75 -3.56 -4.31
C LEU A 403 20.86 -2.44 -3.76
N ASP A 404 19.71 -2.16 -4.39
CA ASP A 404 18.74 -1.17 -3.90
C ASP A 404 18.08 -1.62 -2.59
N PHE A 405 17.74 -2.90 -2.47
CA PHE A 405 17.35 -3.52 -1.20
C PHE A 405 18.43 -3.31 -0.13
N SER A 406 19.70 -3.55 -0.47
CA SER A 406 20.81 -3.38 0.46
C SER A 406 20.95 -1.94 0.97
N LYS A 407 20.79 -0.95 0.09
CA LYS A 407 20.80 0.48 0.45
C LYS A 407 19.66 0.83 1.43
N ALA A 408 18.46 0.29 1.20
CA ALA A 408 17.32 0.51 2.09
C ALA A 408 17.55 -0.03 3.50
N MET A 409 18.36 -1.09 3.63
CA MET A 409 18.57 -1.80 4.89
C MET A 409 19.64 -1.20 5.81
N PHE A 410 20.35 -0.14 5.41
CA PHE A 410 21.44 0.45 6.23
C PHE A 410 20.99 0.86 7.64
N LEU A 411 19.73 1.27 7.83
CA LEU A 411 19.21 1.69 9.14
C LEU A 411 18.72 0.53 10.03
N MET A 412 18.83 -0.71 9.57
CA MET A 412 18.40 -1.88 10.33
C MET A 412 19.18 -2.01 11.65
N LYS A 413 18.47 -2.25 12.75
CA LYS A 413 19.07 -2.35 14.11
C LYS A 413 20.08 -3.48 14.27
N GLN A 414 19.89 -4.59 13.56
CA GLN A 414 20.76 -5.77 13.61
C GLN A 414 21.59 -5.95 12.34
N PHE A 415 21.84 -4.86 11.59
CA PHE A 415 22.48 -4.89 10.29
C PHE A 415 23.84 -5.61 10.32
N GLU A 416 24.69 -5.28 11.29
CA GLU A 416 26.07 -5.76 11.39
C GLU A 416 26.12 -7.27 11.62
N LYS A 417 25.16 -7.83 12.37
CA LYS A 417 25.13 -9.25 12.74
C LYS A 417 24.40 -10.11 11.72
N GLN A 418 23.26 -9.63 11.19
CA GLN A 418 22.33 -10.45 10.40
C GLN A 418 22.32 -10.12 8.92
N PHE A 419 22.83 -8.95 8.50
CA PHE A 419 22.75 -8.48 7.12
C PHE A 419 24.12 -8.34 6.45
N LEU A 420 25.05 -7.67 7.14
CA LEU A 420 26.38 -7.35 6.63
C LEU A 420 27.14 -8.58 6.11
N PRO A 421 27.15 -9.76 6.77
CA PRO A 421 27.90 -10.91 6.27
C PRO A 421 27.43 -11.37 4.87
N SER A 422 26.12 -11.44 4.64
CA SER A 422 25.55 -11.84 3.36
C SER A 422 25.75 -10.76 2.28
N LEU A 423 25.68 -9.48 2.66
CA LEU A 423 25.99 -8.36 1.76
C LEU A 423 27.44 -8.41 1.28
N LEU A 424 28.40 -8.67 2.18
CA LEU A 424 29.81 -8.76 1.83
C LEU A 424 30.10 -9.97 0.93
N GLU A 425 29.50 -11.13 1.21
CA GLU A 425 29.58 -12.32 0.34
C GLU A 425 29.04 -12.02 -1.07
N TYR A 426 27.93 -11.28 -1.16
CA TYR A 426 27.32 -10.89 -2.44
C TYR A 426 28.16 -9.85 -3.21
N ILE A 427 28.67 -8.82 -2.53
CA ILE A 427 29.53 -7.80 -3.14
C ILE A 427 30.84 -8.41 -3.63
N GLU A 428 31.42 -9.33 -2.87
CA GLU A 428 32.59 -10.09 -3.29
C GLU A 428 32.30 -10.84 -4.61
N TYR A 429 31.15 -11.50 -4.72
CA TYR A 429 30.70 -12.13 -5.97
C TYR A 429 30.54 -11.13 -7.13
N CYS A 430 29.92 -9.96 -6.89
CA CYS A 430 29.80 -8.88 -7.88
C CYS A 430 31.16 -8.39 -8.40
N ILE A 431 32.14 -8.24 -7.49
CA ILE A 431 33.48 -7.75 -7.82
C ILE A 431 34.27 -8.77 -8.67
N TYR A 432 34.14 -10.06 -8.37
CA TYR A 432 34.76 -11.12 -9.17
C TYR A 432 34.11 -11.32 -10.55
N GLY A 433 32.94 -10.73 -10.80
CA GLY A 433 32.30 -10.72 -12.12
C GLY A 433 33.10 -9.96 -13.17
N ASP A 434 32.73 -10.11 -14.44
CA ASP A 434 33.37 -9.40 -15.57
C ASP A 434 32.65 -8.09 -15.94
N ASP A 435 31.51 -7.76 -15.30
CA ASP A 435 30.69 -6.60 -15.64
C ASP A 435 31.12 -5.34 -14.85
N ALA A 436 31.63 -4.35 -15.57
CA ALA A 436 32.12 -3.10 -14.98
C ALA A 436 31.02 -2.28 -14.30
N VAL A 437 29.77 -2.34 -14.79
CA VAL A 437 28.65 -1.57 -14.22
C VAL A 437 28.26 -2.15 -12.86
N ILE A 438 28.21 -3.47 -12.75
CA ILE A 438 27.91 -4.18 -11.49
C ILE A 438 29.01 -3.89 -10.46
N GLN A 439 30.28 -3.93 -10.89
CA GLN A 439 31.43 -3.60 -10.03
C GLN A 439 31.36 -2.17 -9.50
N GLU A 440 31.03 -1.21 -10.36
CA GLU A 440 30.89 0.20 -9.99
C GLU A 440 29.76 0.42 -9.00
N GLU A 441 28.58 -0.18 -9.24
CA GLU A 441 27.43 -0.04 -8.34
C GLU A 441 27.66 -0.75 -7.00
N ALA A 442 28.33 -1.91 -7.00
CA ALA A 442 28.71 -2.61 -5.78
C ALA A 442 29.68 -1.75 -4.92
N LEU A 443 30.62 -1.07 -5.57
CA LEU A 443 31.51 -0.11 -4.91
C LEU A 443 30.73 1.11 -4.39
N ALA A 444 29.75 1.60 -5.16
CA ALA A 444 28.87 2.68 -4.73
C ALA A 444 28.08 2.30 -3.47
N VAL A 445 27.54 1.09 -3.39
CA VAL A 445 26.84 0.57 -2.20
C VAL A 445 27.76 0.50 -0.98
N LEU A 446 28.99 -0.01 -1.12
CA LEU A 446 29.98 0.01 -0.03
C LEU A 446 30.29 1.44 0.42
N SER A 447 30.50 2.36 -0.51
CA SER A 447 30.79 3.75 -0.17
C SER A 447 29.60 4.40 0.56
N GLY A 448 28.37 4.17 0.10
CA GLY A 448 27.15 4.63 0.75
C GLY A 448 26.96 4.04 2.15
N LEU A 449 27.32 2.78 2.35
CA LEU A 449 27.30 2.14 3.67
C LEU A 449 28.27 2.84 4.62
N ILE A 450 29.51 3.09 4.20
CA ILE A 450 30.51 3.81 5.00
C ILE A 450 30.03 5.22 5.32
N LEU A 451 29.54 5.97 4.32
CA LEU A 451 28.98 7.30 4.54
C LEU A 451 27.76 7.30 5.46
N LYS A 452 27.11 6.16 5.71
CA LYS A 452 25.97 6.10 6.63
C LYS A 452 26.33 5.61 8.02
N LYS A 453 27.34 4.77 8.14
CA LYS A 453 27.71 4.05 9.38
C LYS A 453 29.03 4.50 9.99
N ALA A 454 29.90 5.12 9.20
CA ALA A 454 31.22 5.59 9.58
C ALA A 454 31.61 6.81 8.72
N GLU A 455 30.86 7.90 8.86
CA GLU A 455 31.09 9.14 8.12
C GLU A 455 32.54 9.63 8.31
N PRO A 456 33.21 10.09 7.24
CA PRO A 456 34.52 10.70 7.36
C PRO A 456 34.48 11.89 8.33
N PRO A 457 35.50 12.07 9.18
CA PRO A 457 35.52 13.15 10.16
C PRO A 457 35.47 14.51 9.47
N SER A 458 34.44 15.31 9.78
CA SER A 458 34.24 16.66 9.22
C SER A 458 35.03 17.75 9.95
N ILE A 459 35.48 17.48 11.19
CA ILE A 459 36.26 18.40 12.03
C ILE A 459 37.38 17.58 12.71
N GLY A 460 38.62 18.07 12.64
CA GLY A 460 39.87 17.35 12.94
C GLY A 460 40.12 16.94 14.40
N SER A 461 39.13 16.42 15.11
CA SER A 461 39.23 16.01 16.51
C SER A 461 38.83 14.55 16.79
N MET A 462 38.42 13.77 15.78
CA MET A 462 37.98 12.38 15.97
C MET A 462 38.97 11.42 15.30
N ALA A 463 39.29 10.31 15.99
CA ALA A 463 40.00 9.19 15.39
C ALA A 463 39.14 8.58 14.26
N PHE A 464 39.76 8.16 13.15
CA PHE A 464 39.07 7.45 12.08
C PHE A 464 38.51 6.12 12.60
N GLU A 465 37.22 6.07 12.91
CA GLU A 465 36.54 4.82 13.27
C GLU A 465 36.42 3.92 12.03
N LYS A 466 37.13 2.79 12.07
CA LYS A 466 37.16 1.85 10.95
C LYS A 466 35.99 0.88 11.06
N TYR A 467 34.97 1.09 10.24
CA TYR A 467 33.93 0.10 10.02
C TYR A 467 34.49 -1.25 9.49
N PRO A 468 34.11 -2.40 10.05
CA PRO A 468 34.76 -3.69 9.76
C PRO A 468 34.19 -4.38 8.50
N LEU A 469 34.67 -4.00 7.31
CA LEU A 469 34.34 -4.71 6.06
C LEU A 469 35.27 -5.92 5.87
N VAL A 470 34.92 -7.05 6.48
CA VAL A 470 35.74 -8.27 6.45
C VAL A 470 35.33 -9.16 5.27
N PHE A 471 36.18 -9.23 4.24
CA PHE A 471 35.98 -10.14 3.12
C PHE A 471 36.70 -11.45 3.40
N THR A 472 35.94 -12.56 3.33
CA THR A 472 36.49 -13.91 3.40
C THR A 472 36.77 -14.35 1.98
N GLU A 473 38.04 -14.43 1.55
CA GLU A 473 38.52 -14.80 0.19
C GLU A 473 38.12 -16.23 -0.27
N SER A 474 36.89 -16.65 0.02
CA SER A 474 36.35 -17.99 0.03
C SER A 474 35.34 -18.22 -1.09
N ALA A 475 35.43 -17.45 -2.19
CA ALA A 475 34.63 -17.57 -3.43
C ALA A 475 34.75 -18.93 -4.16
N LYS A 476 34.96 -20.04 -3.43
CA LYS A 476 34.93 -21.43 -3.87
C LYS A 476 33.54 -22.07 -3.75
N GLY A 477 32.60 -21.45 -3.02
CA GLY A 477 31.25 -21.99 -2.72
C GLY A 477 30.17 -21.59 -3.74
N LEU A 478 29.95 -20.29 -3.95
CA LEU A 478 28.91 -19.78 -4.86
C LEU A 478 29.29 -19.88 -6.35
N SER A 479 30.58 -19.70 -6.68
CA SER A 479 31.09 -19.80 -8.06
C SER A 479 30.85 -21.14 -8.75
N ARG A 480 30.63 -22.23 -8.01
CA ARG A 480 30.41 -23.57 -8.61
C ARG A 480 29.01 -23.84 -9.13
N ARG A 481 27.97 -23.11 -8.70
CA ARG A 481 26.57 -23.40 -9.10
C ARG A 481 26.04 -22.51 -10.22
N TYR A 482 26.46 -21.26 -10.33
CA TYR A 482 26.02 -20.36 -11.40
C TYR A 482 26.87 -20.45 -12.68
N LEU A 483 28.17 -20.77 -12.57
CA LEU A 483 29.06 -21.01 -13.72
C LEU A 483 29.01 -22.48 -14.16
N ARG A 484 27.88 -22.97 -14.67
CA ARG A 484 27.87 -24.25 -15.41
C ARG A 484 28.27 -24.09 -16.89
N ASN A 485 28.35 -22.86 -17.41
CA ASN A 485 28.64 -22.58 -18.81
C ASN A 485 29.72 -21.52 -19.01
N LYS A 486 30.96 -21.78 -18.58
CA LYS A 486 32.16 -21.23 -19.24
C LYS A 486 33.40 -21.94 -18.70
N LYS A 487 34.17 -22.56 -19.60
CA LYS A 487 35.53 -23.05 -19.30
C LYS A 487 36.35 -21.84 -18.85
N MET A 488 36.84 -21.82 -17.62
CA MET A 488 37.83 -20.84 -17.19
C MET A 488 39.23 -21.42 -17.36
N GLU A 489 40.02 -20.76 -18.20
CA GLU A 489 41.48 -20.77 -18.14
C GLU A 489 41.94 -20.13 -16.83
N GLU A 490 43.04 -20.63 -16.27
CA GLU A 490 43.69 -20.12 -15.06
C GLU A 490 44.10 -18.65 -15.25
N LYS A 491 43.26 -17.72 -14.79
CA LYS A 491 43.63 -16.31 -14.60
C LYS A 491 43.92 -16.05 -13.12
N GLU A 492 44.98 -15.27 -12.87
CA GLU A 492 45.44 -14.86 -11.54
C GLU A 492 44.29 -14.41 -10.62
N GLN A 493 44.27 -14.93 -9.39
CA GLN A 493 43.28 -14.59 -8.36
C GLN A 493 43.40 -13.10 -7.96
N LYS A 494 42.54 -12.25 -8.53
CA LYS A 494 42.41 -10.83 -8.14
C LYS A 494 41.59 -10.72 -6.86
N THR A 495 42.16 -10.30 -5.74
CA THR A 495 41.38 -10.07 -4.51
C THR A 495 40.44 -8.86 -4.63
N VAL A 496 39.45 -8.74 -3.74
CA VAL A 496 38.59 -7.53 -3.62
C VAL A 496 39.45 -6.27 -3.42
N LEU A 497 40.52 -6.38 -2.63
CA LEU A 497 41.50 -5.30 -2.45
C LEU A 497 42.19 -4.93 -3.77
N ASP A 498 42.63 -5.91 -4.56
CA ASP A 498 43.28 -5.65 -5.85
C ASP A 498 42.32 -4.96 -6.84
N HIS A 499 41.04 -5.31 -6.82
CA HIS A 499 40.01 -4.62 -7.63
C HIS A 499 39.82 -3.17 -7.19
N ILE A 500 39.66 -2.91 -5.90
CA ILE A 500 39.47 -1.56 -5.36
C ILE A 500 40.70 -0.69 -5.63
N LEU A 501 41.92 -1.23 -5.50
CA LEU A 501 43.14 -0.53 -5.90
C LEU A 501 43.19 -0.24 -7.41
N SER A 502 42.65 -1.12 -8.25
CA SER A 502 42.58 -0.88 -9.71
C SER A 502 41.64 0.27 -10.10
N CYS A 503 40.66 0.59 -9.26
CA CYS A 503 39.73 1.71 -9.43
C CYS A 503 40.37 3.08 -9.09
N ILE A 504 41.51 3.09 -8.36
CA ILE A 504 42.23 4.31 -7.98
C ILE A 504 43.17 4.70 -9.13
N ARG A 505 42.59 5.12 -10.27
CA ARG A 505 43.34 5.56 -11.46
C ARG A 505 42.70 6.81 -12.05
N LEU A 506 43.54 7.70 -12.58
CA LEU A 506 43.06 8.86 -13.32
C LEU A 506 42.58 8.44 -14.73
N PRO A 507 41.42 8.93 -15.21
CA PRO A 507 40.97 8.69 -16.57
C PRO A 507 42.01 9.18 -17.58
N ARG A 508 42.31 8.34 -18.59
CA ARG A 508 43.27 8.71 -19.67
C ARG A 508 42.67 9.70 -20.68
N SER A 509 41.36 9.93 -20.68
CA SER A 509 40.67 10.84 -21.60
C SER A 509 40.52 12.25 -20.99
N ARG A 510 40.60 13.29 -21.82
CA ARG A 510 40.50 14.72 -21.43
C ARG A 510 39.14 15.13 -20.84
N ASN A 511 38.19 14.21 -20.72
CA ASN A 511 36.92 14.48 -20.04
C ASN A 511 37.07 14.15 -18.55
N THR A 512 37.23 15.19 -17.74
CA THR A 512 37.16 15.18 -16.27
C THR A 512 35.76 14.83 -15.73
N ALA A 513 34.98 14.03 -16.44
CA ALA A 513 33.54 13.92 -16.22
C ALA A 513 33.15 12.88 -15.15
N ASP A 514 34.02 11.92 -14.82
CA ASP A 514 33.68 10.93 -13.80
C ASP A 514 34.87 10.56 -12.89
N LEU A 515 34.89 11.16 -11.70
CA LEU A 515 35.82 10.84 -10.61
C LEU A 515 35.11 10.08 -9.48
N SER A 516 33.87 9.64 -9.71
CA SER A 516 33.05 8.98 -8.69
C SER A 516 33.67 7.65 -8.26
N GLN A 517 34.13 6.85 -9.21
CA GLN A 517 34.73 5.54 -8.96
C GLN A 517 36.05 5.62 -8.15
N PRO A 518 37.05 6.45 -8.51
CA PRO A 518 38.23 6.65 -7.68
C PRO A 518 37.89 7.18 -6.28
N TRP A 519 36.91 8.08 -6.17
CA TRP A 519 36.48 8.60 -4.89
C TRP A 519 35.85 7.53 -4.00
N ALA A 520 34.91 6.75 -4.53
CA ALA A 520 34.26 5.65 -3.81
C ALA A 520 35.28 4.60 -3.34
N ALA A 521 36.27 4.27 -4.18
CA ALA A 521 37.37 3.40 -3.81
C ALA A 521 38.17 3.95 -2.61
N LEU A 522 38.50 5.25 -2.62
CA LEU A 522 39.22 5.90 -1.52
C LEU A 522 38.42 5.95 -0.22
N VAL A 523 37.09 6.14 -0.29
CA VAL A 523 36.21 6.11 0.89
C VAL A 523 36.17 4.71 1.52
N VAL A 524 36.09 3.66 0.71
CA VAL A 524 35.93 2.28 1.21
C VAL A 524 37.25 1.67 1.71
N LEU A 525 38.38 2.02 1.08
CA LEU A 525 39.68 1.38 1.30
C LEU A 525 40.15 1.25 2.76
N PRO A 526 40.00 2.26 3.65
CA PRO A 526 40.40 2.15 5.06
C PRO A 526 39.66 1.06 5.86
N HIS A 527 38.48 0.68 5.38
CA HIS A 527 37.51 -0.17 6.08
C HIS A 527 37.62 -1.65 5.71
N ILE A 528 38.26 -1.97 4.56
CA ILE A 528 38.44 -3.33 4.04
C ILE A 528 39.37 -4.14 4.94
N ARG A 529 39.08 -5.43 5.15
CA ARG A 529 39.99 -6.41 5.74
C ARG A 529 39.98 -7.71 4.91
N PRO A 530 41.13 -8.38 4.72
CA PRO A 530 42.48 -8.04 5.25
C PRO A 530 43.13 -6.85 4.53
N LEU A 531 43.95 -6.07 5.24
CA LEU A 531 44.73 -4.95 4.69
C LEU A 531 46.17 -5.39 4.39
N VAL A 532 46.67 -5.06 3.19
CA VAL A 532 48.07 -5.24 2.80
C VAL A 532 48.70 -3.86 2.60
N LYS A 533 49.24 -3.27 3.68
CA LYS A 533 49.77 -1.89 3.68
C LYS A 533 50.82 -1.64 2.59
N GLU A 534 51.65 -2.65 2.30
CA GLU A 534 52.71 -2.63 1.30
C GLU A 534 52.20 -2.40 -0.13
N LYS A 535 51.01 -2.91 -0.46
CA LYS A 535 50.36 -2.69 -1.77
C LYS A 535 49.63 -1.35 -1.85
N ILE A 536 49.06 -0.92 -0.73
CA ILE A 536 48.13 0.22 -0.66
C ILE A 536 48.87 1.56 -0.72
N THR A 537 49.90 1.72 0.11
CA THR A 537 50.65 2.97 0.27
C THR A 537 51.22 3.51 -1.06
N PRO A 538 51.94 2.71 -1.88
CA PRO A 538 52.48 3.20 -3.16
C PRO A 538 51.38 3.53 -4.18
N ALA A 539 50.25 2.81 -4.18
CA ALA A 539 49.14 3.07 -5.09
C ALA A 539 48.47 4.42 -4.79
N ILE A 540 48.19 4.72 -3.52
CA ILE A 540 47.56 6.00 -3.15
C ILE A 540 48.55 7.16 -3.29
N ALA A 541 49.83 6.97 -2.96
CA ALA A 541 50.86 7.99 -3.16
C ALA A 541 50.98 8.38 -4.64
N SER A 542 51.11 7.39 -5.54
CA SER A 542 51.20 7.63 -6.99
C SER A 542 49.94 8.32 -7.55
N PHE A 543 48.76 7.93 -7.08
CA PHE A 543 47.51 8.56 -7.46
C PHE A 543 47.42 10.02 -6.98
N SER A 544 47.82 10.28 -5.73
CA SER A 544 47.82 11.61 -5.13
C SER A 544 48.79 12.55 -5.86
N GLU A 545 50.00 12.08 -6.18
CA GLU A 545 50.97 12.84 -7.00
C GLU A 545 50.42 13.15 -8.39
N SER A 546 49.83 12.16 -9.06
CA SER A 546 49.29 12.34 -10.40
C SER A 546 48.11 13.34 -10.42
N LEU A 547 47.29 13.33 -9.36
CA LEU A 547 46.14 14.21 -9.21
C LEU A 547 46.57 15.64 -8.86
N LEU A 548 47.57 15.80 -7.99
CA LEU A 548 48.20 17.09 -7.68
C LEU A 548 48.91 17.68 -8.91
N ALA A 549 49.61 16.86 -9.70
CA ALA A 549 50.23 17.30 -10.95
C ALA A 549 49.20 17.73 -12.02
N ALA A 550 47.99 17.16 -12.00
CA ALA A 550 46.89 17.59 -12.86
C ALA A 550 46.30 18.93 -12.40
N LEU A 551 46.19 19.16 -11.08
CA LEU A 551 45.78 20.43 -10.49
C LEU A 551 46.78 21.56 -10.84
N ASP A 552 48.08 21.29 -10.73
CA ASP A 552 49.15 22.26 -11.08
C ASP A 552 49.12 22.67 -12.57
N LYS A 553 48.63 21.78 -13.46
CA LYS A 553 48.52 22.02 -14.90
C LYS A 553 47.27 22.79 -15.32
N GLY A 554 46.47 23.28 -14.38
CA GLY A 554 45.31 24.14 -14.65
C GLY A 554 44.03 23.40 -15.10
N GLN A 555 43.97 22.07 -14.96
CA GLN A 555 42.75 21.27 -15.22
C GLN A 555 41.82 21.30 -13.99
N PHE A 556 41.26 22.48 -13.71
CA PHE A 556 40.45 22.72 -12.51
C PHE A 556 39.00 22.29 -12.70
N CYS A 557 38.54 21.33 -11.88
CA CYS A 557 37.12 21.11 -11.59
C CYS A 557 36.96 20.86 -10.07
N LYS A 558 35.84 21.29 -9.48
CA LYS A 558 35.57 21.09 -8.03
C LYS A 558 35.67 19.61 -7.62
N GLY A 559 35.38 18.68 -8.53
CA GLY A 559 35.49 17.24 -8.31
C GLY A 559 36.93 16.79 -8.02
N ASN A 560 37.93 17.33 -8.72
CA ASN A 560 39.35 16.99 -8.49
C ASN A 560 39.77 17.31 -7.05
N LEU A 561 39.35 18.46 -6.52
CA LEU A 561 39.63 18.88 -5.14
C LEU A 561 39.01 17.95 -4.10
N PHE A 562 37.77 17.51 -4.32
CA PHE A 562 37.09 16.60 -3.41
C PHE A 562 37.78 15.23 -3.35
N VAL A 563 38.16 14.68 -4.51
CA VAL A 563 38.90 13.42 -4.59
C VAL A 563 40.30 13.55 -3.99
N ALA A 564 40.99 14.69 -4.18
CA ALA A 564 42.28 14.97 -3.55
C ALA A 564 42.18 14.95 -2.02
N CYS A 565 41.19 15.65 -1.46
CA CYS A 565 40.96 15.71 -0.02
C CYS A 565 40.67 14.31 0.54
N GLN A 566 39.86 13.53 -0.17
CA GLN A 566 39.58 12.15 0.23
C GLN A 566 40.83 11.28 0.16
N ALA A 567 41.68 11.39 -0.87
CA ALA A 567 42.92 10.63 -0.98
C ALA A 567 43.88 10.90 0.18
N VAL A 568 44.05 12.17 0.54
CA VAL A 568 44.83 12.58 1.72
C VAL A 568 44.21 12.02 2.99
N SER A 569 42.89 12.13 3.17
CA SER A 569 42.17 11.57 4.32
C SER A 569 42.37 10.05 4.44
N THR A 570 42.33 9.32 3.32
CA THR A 570 42.55 7.88 3.27
C THR A 570 43.98 7.52 3.66
N LEU A 571 44.99 8.25 3.19
CA LEU A 571 46.39 8.07 3.61
C LEU A 571 46.59 8.30 5.10
N LEU A 572 46.03 9.38 5.64
CA LEU A 572 46.08 9.70 7.07
C LEU A 572 45.45 8.62 7.96
N SER A 573 44.46 7.89 7.44
CA SER A 573 43.81 6.80 8.17
C SER A 573 44.60 5.47 8.17
N LEU A 574 45.60 5.34 7.28
CA LEU A 574 46.33 4.09 7.03
C LEU A 574 47.78 4.10 7.53
N VAL A 575 48.42 5.29 7.55
CA VAL A 575 49.84 5.49 7.85
C VAL A 575 50.00 6.20 9.21
N GLU A 576 51.04 5.83 9.98
CA GLU A 576 51.35 6.50 11.25
C GLU A 576 51.96 7.90 11.00
N SER A 577 51.65 8.86 11.88
CA SER A 577 51.76 10.32 11.64
C SER A 577 53.10 10.87 11.11
N LEU A 578 54.21 10.13 11.20
CA LEU A 578 55.55 10.59 10.79
C LEU A 578 55.93 10.17 9.36
N GLU A 579 55.45 9.01 8.87
CA GLU A 579 55.76 8.48 7.52
C GLU A 579 54.94 9.17 6.40
N ILE A 580 53.92 9.93 6.76
CA ILE A 580 53.08 10.71 5.83
C ILE A 580 53.88 11.86 5.18
N LEU A 581 54.87 12.41 5.88
CA LEU A 581 55.67 13.52 5.38
C LEU A 581 56.59 13.10 4.21
N ASP A 582 56.94 11.81 4.14
CA ASP A 582 57.71 11.24 3.03
C ASP A 582 56.86 11.04 1.77
N THR A 583 55.53 10.96 1.92
CA THR A 583 54.57 10.70 0.83
C THR A 583 53.79 11.94 0.38
N LEU A 584 53.63 12.96 1.23
CA LEU A 584 52.95 14.22 0.92
C LEU A 584 53.71 15.43 1.52
N PRO A 585 54.44 16.21 0.70
CA PRO A 585 55.13 17.42 1.16
C PRO A 585 54.17 18.48 1.71
N VAL A 586 54.58 19.16 2.78
CA VAL A 586 53.77 20.17 3.49
C VAL A 586 53.36 21.32 2.57
N GLU A 587 54.20 21.73 1.61
CA GLU A 587 53.84 22.77 0.65
C GLU A 587 52.62 22.40 -0.19
N ARG A 588 52.48 21.13 -0.59
CA ARG A 588 51.34 20.67 -1.41
C ARG A 588 50.03 20.61 -0.63
N ILE A 589 50.09 20.30 0.66
CA ILE A 589 48.93 20.34 1.56
C ILE A 589 48.45 21.79 1.75
N LYS A 590 49.37 22.76 1.90
CA LYS A 590 49.02 24.19 1.94
C LYS A 590 48.31 24.65 0.67
N THR A 591 48.75 24.18 -0.49
CA THR A 591 48.12 24.47 -1.78
C THR A 591 46.68 23.94 -1.81
N LEU A 592 46.42 22.72 -1.35
CA LEU A 592 45.05 22.17 -1.24
C LEU A 592 44.16 22.99 -0.29
N LEU A 593 44.68 23.39 0.87
CA LEU A 593 43.93 24.18 1.86
C LEU A 593 43.53 25.58 1.34
N MET A 594 44.39 26.20 0.52
CA MET A 594 44.11 27.49 -0.13
C MET A 594 43.00 27.44 -1.18
N TYR A 595 42.62 26.26 -1.66
CA TYR A 595 41.57 26.07 -2.67
C TYR A 595 40.24 25.52 -2.09
N VAL A 596 40.26 25.04 -0.83
CA VAL A 596 39.09 24.52 -0.11
C VAL A 596 38.38 25.61 0.72
N TYR A 597 39.12 26.64 1.13
CA TYR A 597 38.62 27.89 1.71
C TYR A 597 38.58 28.99 0.65
#